data_AF-A0A833HLS8-F1
#
_entry.id   AF-A0A833HLS8-F1
#
_cell.length_a   1.000
_cell.length_b   1.000
_cell.length_c   1.000
_cell.angle_alpha   90.00
_cell.angle_beta   90.00
_cell.angle_gamma   90.00
#
_symmetry.space_group_name_H-M   'P 1'
#
loop_
_entity.id
_entity.type
_entity.pdbx_description
1 polymer ?
#
loop_
_entity_poly.entity_id
_entity_poly.type
_entity_poly.pdbx_seq_one_letter_code
_entity_poly.pdbx_strand_id
1 'polypeptide(L)'
;MHLENQINELKFEDAKYMVQDITEAILSIEEAIAPMLNDLPSNNIEGLSTDLRAVLGRALKESDKAVNFNEIIQHFNKWKEELRRILKPYIIS
;
A
#
# COMPACT_ATOMS: atom_id res chain seq x y z
N MET A 1 -33.31 -11.14 -0.04
CA MET A 1 -32.70 -10.12 -0.92
C MET A 1 -32.22 -8.87 -0.16
N HIS A 2 -33.00 -8.23 0.72
CA HIS A 2 -32.52 -7.02 1.42
C HIS A 2 -31.35 -7.28 2.40
N LEU A 3 -31.40 -8.37 3.17
CA LEU A 3 -30.34 -8.73 4.12
C LEU A 3 -29.01 -9.11 3.44
N GLU A 4 -29.05 -9.81 2.30
CA GLU A 4 -27.84 -10.19 1.55
C GLU A 4 -27.13 -8.97 0.98
N ASN A 5 -27.89 -7.97 0.50
CA ASN A 5 -27.32 -6.72 0.00
C ASN A 5 -26.64 -5.93 1.12
N GLN A 6 -27.29 -5.81 2.29
CA GLN A 6 -26.69 -5.12 3.44
C GLN A 6 -25.40 -5.80 3.93
N ILE A 7 -25.37 -7.14 3.96
CA ILE A 7 -24.16 -7.89 4.34
C ILE A 7 -23.03 -7.67 3.33
N ASN A 8 -23.35 -7.61 2.04
CA ASN A 8 -22.35 -7.36 1.01
C ASN A 8 -21.82 -5.92 1.08
N GLU A 9 -22.70 -4.92 1.19
CA GLU A 9 -22.34 -3.51 1.36
C GLU A 9 -21.40 -3.30 2.56
N LEU A 10 -21.72 -3.88 3.73
CA LEU A 10 -20.86 -3.82 4.92
C LEU A 10 -19.46 -4.40 4.66
N LYS A 11 -19.37 -5.56 3.98
CA LYS A 11 -18.07 -6.16 3.63
C LYS A 11 -17.25 -5.29 2.68
N PHE A 12 -17.91 -4.58 1.77
CA PHE A 12 -17.23 -3.64 0.87
C PHE A 12 -16.73 -2.40 1.61
N GLU A 13 -17.51 -1.87 2.56
CA GLU A 13 -17.07 -0.77 3.42
C GLU A 13 -15.86 -1.16 4.28
N ASP A 14 -15.90 -2.32 4.95
CA ASP A 14 -14.79 -2.81 5.76
C ASP A 14 -13.51 -2.98 4.92
N ALA A 15 -13.62 -3.58 3.73
CA ALA A 15 -12.48 -3.72 2.82
C ALA A 15 -11.91 -2.37 2.39
N LYS A 16 -12.77 -1.36 2.17
CA LYS A 16 -12.35 -0.01 1.80
C LYS A 16 -11.61 0.68 2.94
N TYR A 17 -12.11 0.58 4.17
CA TYR A 17 -11.41 1.12 5.35
C TYR A 17 -10.03 0.48 5.52
N MET A 18 -9.91 -0.84 5.37
CA MET A 18 -8.61 -1.52 5.43
C MET A 18 -7.62 -1.01 4.38
N VAL A 19 -8.07 -0.79 3.13
CA VAL A 19 -7.21 -0.26 2.06
C VAL A 19 -6.78 1.18 2.35
N GLN A 20 -7.66 1.98 2.97
CA GLN A 20 -7.34 3.33 3.39
C GLN A 20 -6.27 3.33 4.50
N ASP A 21 -6.44 2.51 5.54
CA ASP A 21 -5.47 2.38 6.63
C ASP A 21 -4.08 1.97 6.10
N ILE A 22 -4.03 1.01 5.16
CA ILE A 22 -2.79 0.59 4.51
C ILE A 22 -2.14 1.75 3.75
N THR A 23 -2.94 2.56 3.05
CA THR A 23 -2.46 3.71 2.29
C THR A 23 -1.83 4.76 3.21
N GLU A 24 -2.47 5.05 4.35
CA GLU A 24 -1.96 5.98 5.36
C GLU A 24 -0.66 5.46 6.00
N ALA A 25 -0.58 4.16 6.30
CA ALA A 25 0.63 3.55 6.83
C ALA A 25 1.83 3.64 5.85
N ILE A 26 1.58 3.46 4.54
CA ILE A 26 2.62 3.61 3.51
C ILE A 26 3.11 5.05 3.44
N LEU A 27 2.20 6.02 3.44
CA LEU A 27 2.54 7.45 3.43
C LEU A 27 3.40 7.82 4.64
N SER A 28 3.02 7.33 5.83
CA SER A 28 3.79 7.56 7.06
C SER A 28 5.23 7.04 6.95
N ILE A 29 5.44 5.87 6.34
CA ILE A 29 6.78 5.33 6.09
C ILE A 29 7.54 6.18 5.06
N GLU A 30 6.90 6.58 3.97
CA GLU A 30 7.49 7.44 2.93
C GLU A 30 7.96 8.78 3.51
N GLU A 31 7.15 9.40 4.37
CA GLU A 31 7.49 10.64 5.07
C GLU A 31 8.68 10.45 6.03
N ALA A 32 8.74 9.31 6.73
CA ALA A 32 9.83 9.00 7.64
C ALA A 32 11.17 8.81 6.91
N ILE A 33 11.17 8.24 5.70
CA ILE A 33 12.39 8.03 4.90
C ILE A 33 12.76 9.26 4.06
N ALA A 34 11.81 10.14 3.76
CA ALA A 34 12.01 11.34 2.94
C ALA A 34 13.28 12.15 3.26
N PRO A 35 13.60 12.47 4.54
CA PRO A 35 14.81 13.24 4.84
C PRO A 35 16.11 12.49 4.53
N MET A 36 16.08 11.17 4.42
CA MET A 36 17.26 10.33 4.19
C MET A 36 17.41 9.92 2.72
N LEU A 37 16.42 10.18 1.85
CA LEU A 37 16.38 9.67 0.47
C LEU A 37 17.66 9.97 -0.33
N ASN A 38 18.26 11.15 -0.12
CA ASN A 38 19.49 11.56 -0.81
C ASN A 38 20.74 10.80 -0.35
N ASP A 39 20.71 10.26 0.87
CA ASP A 39 21.81 9.50 1.46
C ASP A 39 21.64 7.99 1.23
N LEU A 40 20.46 7.55 0.80
CA LEU A 40 20.21 6.14 0.50
C LEU A 40 20.99 5.71 -0.75
N PRO A 41 21.48 4.45 -0.77
CA PRO A 41 22.06 3.88 -1.98
C PRO A 41 21.06 3.94 -3.14
N SER A 42 21.56 3.90 -4.38
CA SER A 42 20.72 3.87 -5.59
C SER A 42 19.54 2.90 -5.42
N ASN A 43 18.34 3.44 -5.60
CA ASN A 43 17.10 2.78 -5.26
C ASN A 43 15.97 3.17 -6.21
N ASN A 44 14.91 2.38 -6.19
CA ASN A 44 13.71 2.58 -6.99
C ASN A 44 12.47 2.79 -6.09
N ILE A 45 12.64 3.33 -4.89
CA ILE A 45 11.55 3.39 -3.91
C ILE A 45 10.41 4.30 -4.39
N GLU A 46 10.73 5.41 -5.06
CA GLU A 46 9.75 6.36 -5.60
C GLU A 46 8.88 5.73 -6.70
N GLY A 47 9.50 4.97 -7.62
CA GLY A 47 8.79 4.24 -8.66
C GLY A 47 7.87 3.17 -8.07
N LEU A 48 8.38 2.36 -7.15
CA LEU A 48 7.59 1.32 -6.47
C LEU A 48 6.44 1.91 -5.63
N SER A 49 6.68 3.07 -5.01
CA SER A 49 5.66 3.81 -4.25
C SER A 49 4.55 4.32 -5.18
N THR A 50 4.92 4.85 -6.34
CA THR A 50 3.98 5.29 -7.37
C THR A 50 3.11 4.13 -7.86
N ASP A 51 3.73 2.99 -8.18
CA ASP A 51 3.02 1.79 -8.62
C ASP A 51 2.06 1.27 -7.54
N LEU A 52 2.51 1.20 -6.29
CA LEU A 52 1.70 0.75 -5.16
C LEU A 52 0.51 1.69 -4.91
N ARG A 53 0.73 3.01 -4.90
CA ARG A 53 -0.35 4.00 -4.79
C ARG A 53 -1.34 3.91 -5.95
N ALA A 54 -0.89 3.60 -7.16
CA ALA A 54 -1.77 3.40 -8.30
C ALA A 54 -2.69 2.18 -8.11
N VAL A 55 -2.17 1.06 -7.58
CA VAL A 55 -2.96 -0.16 -7.31
C VAL A 55 -3.95 0.07 -6.17
N LEU A 56 -3.51 0.70 -5.06
CA LEU A 56 -4.37 1.06 -3.93
C LEU A 56 -5.48 2.05 -4.36
N GLY A 57 -5.11 3.05 -5.17
CA GLY A 57 -6.05 4.02 -5.71
C GLY A 57 -7.09 3.40 -6.65
N ARG A 58 -6.75 2.34 -7.39
CA ARG A 58 -7.74 1.55 -8.14
C ARG A 58 -8.69 0.82 -7.19
N ALA A 59 -8.16 0.16 -6.16
CA ALA A 59 -8.96 -0.56 -5.18
C ALA A 59 -9.94 0.34 -4.41
N LEU A 60 -9.59 1.60 -4.14
CA LEU A 60 -10.48 2.57 -3.49
C LEU A 60 -11.55 3.15 -4.42
N LYS A 61 -11.34 3.11 -5.74
CA LYS A 61 -12.26 3.66 -6.76
C LYS A 61 -13.24 2.64 -7.31
N GLU A 62 -12.89 1.35 -7.33
CA GLU A 62 -13.78 0.29 -7.80
C GLU A 62 -14.78 -0.10 -6.70
N SER A 63 -15.88 0.65 -6.58
CA SER A 63 -16.95 0.39 -5.60
C SER A 63 -17.78 -0.87 -5.87
N ASP A 64 -17.63 -1.49 -7.05
CA ASP A 64 -18.50 -2.58 -7.54
C ASP A 64 -17.73 -3.84 -7.97
N LYS A 65 -16.39 -3.87 -7.81
CA LYS A 65 -15.57 -5.04 -8.14
C LYS A 65 -14.82 -5.52 -6.91
N ALA A 66 -14.65 -6.84 -6.84
CA ALA A 66 -13.81 -7.45 -5.84
C ALA A 66 -12.39 -6.85 -5.95
N VAL A 67 -11.96 -6.16 -4.89
CA VAL A 67 -10.60 -5.66 -4.75
C VAL A 67 -9.62 -6.79 -5.03
N ASN A 68 -8.72 -6.60 -5.98
CA ASN A 68 -7.68 -7.58 -6.28
C ASN A 68 -6.55 -7.48 -5.25
N PHE A 69 -6.78 -8.02 -4.05
CA PHE A 69 -5.80 -8.01 -2.97
C PHE A 69 -4.47 -8.68 -3.35
N ASN A 70 -4.48 -9.67 -4.24
CA ASN A 70 -3.25 -10.31 -4.70
C ASN A 70 -2.34 -9.33 -5.43
N GLU A 71 -2.90 -8.43 -6.25
CA GLU A 71 -2.13 -7.40 -6.93
C GLU A 71 -1.54 -6.39 -5.95
N ILE A 72 -2.32 -5.95 -4.95
CA ILE A 72 -1.84 -5.06 -3.88
C ILE A 72 -0.67 -5.71 -3.13
N ILE A 73 -0.82 -6.98 -2.71
CA ILE A 73 0.20 -7.73 -1.97
C ILE A 73 1.49 -7.86 -2.80
N GLN A 74 1.39 -8.12 -4.10
CA GLN A 74 2.57 -8.22 -4.97
C GLN A 74 3.35 -6.90 -5.05
N HIS A 75 2.66 -5.77 -5.23
CA HIS A 75 3.31 -4.47 -5.28
C HIS A 75 3.87 -4.05 -3.92
N PHE A 76 3.12 -4.32 -2.84
CA PHE A 76 3.57 -4.06 -1.49
C PHE A 76 4.84 -4.85 -1.15
N ASN A 77 4.92 -6.13 -1.51
CA ASN A 77 6.10 -6.95 -1.24
C ASN A 77 7.33 -6.41 -1.99
N LYS A 78 7.20 -5.99 -3.25
CA LYS A 78 8.30 -5.37 -3.99
C LYS A 78 8.80 -4.09 -3.32
N TRP A 79 7.86 -3.20 -2.96
CA TRP A 79 8.14 -1.96 -2.25
C TRP A 79 8.83 -2.20 -0.90
N LYS A 80 8.32 -3.14 -0.12
CA LYS A 80 8.86 -3.52 1.19
C LYS A 80 10.26 -4.12 1.12
N GLU A 81 10.53 -4.97 0.14
CA GLU A 81 11.85 -5.55 -0.04
C GLU A 81 12.88 -4.49 -0.45
N GLU A 82 12.48 -3.52 -1.28
CA GLU A 82 13.34 -2.38 -1.60
C GLU A 82 13.62 -1.52 -0.36
N LEU A 83 12.60 -1.20 0.46
CA LEU A 83 12.80 -0.52 1.74
C LEU A 83 13.78 -1.25 2.63
N ARG A 84 13.63 -2.57 2.78
CA ARG A 84 14.54 -3.38 3.57
C ARG A 84 15.95 -3.31 3.01
N ARG A 85 16.12 -3.38 1.69
CA ARG A 85 17.43 -3.32 1.04
C ARG A 85 18.13 -1.98 1.30
N ILE A 86 17.41 -0.87 1.15
CA ILE A 86 18.00 0.48 1.25
C ILE A 86 18.21 0.91 2.70
N LEU A 87 17.36 0.45 3.62
CA LEU A 87 17.47 0.75 5.06
C LEU A 87 18.35 -0.24 5.81
N LYS A 88 18.73 -1.39 5.22
CA LYS A 88 19.63 -2.38 5.84
C LYS A 88 20.89 -1.77 6.46
N PRO A 89 21.57 -0.78 5.86
CA PRO A 89 22.74 -0.15 6.47
C PRO A 89 22.44 0.70 7.70
N TYR A 90 21.18 1.11 7.89
CA TYR A 90 20.74 2.06 8.91
C TYR A 90 19.96 1.40 10.06
N ILE A 91 19.48 0.17 9.87
CA ILE A 91 18.85 -0.63 10.92
C ILE A 91 19.97 -1.28 11.74
N ILE A 92 20.32 -0.67 12.86
CA ILE A 92 21.21 -1.27 13.87
C ILE A 92 20.41 -2.37 14.57
N SER A 93 20.92 -3.61 14.53
CA SER A 93 20.38 -4.75 15.29
C SER A 93 20.51 -4.56 16.80
#